data_AF-A0A7X8L4N0-F1
#
_entry.id   AF-A0A7X8L4N0-F1
#
_cell.length_a   1.000
_cell.length_b   1.000
_cell.length_c   1.000
_cell.angle_alpha   90.00
_cell.angle_beta   90.00
_cell.angle_gamma   90.00
#
_symmetry.space_group_name_H-M   'P 1'
#
loop_
_entity.id
_entity.type
_entity.pdbx_description
1 polymer ?
#
loop_
_entity_poly.entity_id
_entity_poly.type
_entity_poly.pdbx_seq_one_letter_code
_entity_poly.pdbx_strand_id
1 'polypeptide(L)'
;MSKFISLLRLQVNARYGLSNALYNIKNDKKALWKSIGMGLIILIALAEVIGIYTFMMFQLYKSALIINTPQVVLTMAAVVSGIIVLIFGIFYILSTVFLAKDTELLASLPISQGNIFLSKFILVLLGEYPFAFFLMMPPVIIYGIGQKMGAIYYILAVICTLFIPLVPLVISALLSLLLMNIVSRSRHRDMITIIGSIILLVGIVLGQNYFLSRVPENQQEFLTGLLQSSNAIIEFMGRAFPPAIWITKILSGTVPEALINLVYLILISTAAFGLVYLLASFIYQRGATAQFETGISTGKTKLSYKSSSQILTIFKIEWLTLLRTPIYALNSLVMVFMAPLMMMLPMFGGNLANDPDIQFVYQLIENSELTSALVLIVAGLITLFALINPAVSSTFSREGKNYWILKNIPVKPEVQVYGKLLAGYSISFIAAILSASMAMLSFKISMVSTIMIVVLSTAALIPISAVGIYIDLIRPKLVWNNPQEAIKQNLNVVIAMLLGFVLVTIFGFIGYFLVVAGLSSFSVFGIMLAVILLVSYLSILFLKNAAEGAYRKIGA
;
A
#
# COMPACT_ATOMS: atom_id res chain seq x y z
N MET A 1 9.02 38.32 -3.94
CA MET A 1 8.94 36.98 -3.29
C MET A 1 10.14 36.17 -3.73
N SER A 2 10.81 35.45 -2.82
CA SER A 2 11.92 34.58 -3.22
C SER A 2 11.41 33.54 -4.22
N LYS A 3 12.21 33.20 -5.25
CA LYS A 3 11.84 32.20 -6.29
C LYS A 3 11.31 30.90 -5.68
N PHE A 4 11.85 30.54 -4.51
CA PHE A 4 11.44 29.39 -3.70
C PHE A 4 9.99 29.47 -3.18
N ILE A 5 9.57 30.59 -2.58
CA ILE A 5 8.21 30.73 -2.04
C ILE A 5 7.16 30.67 -3.15
N SER A 6 7.45 31.30 -4.30
CA SER A 6 6.57 31.24 -5.47
C SER A 6 6.41 29.81 -5.99
N LEU A 7 7.53 29.05 -6.07
CA LEU A 7 7.53 27.64 -6.48
C LEU A 7 6.71 26.76 -5.52
N LEU A 8 6.93 26.91 -4.22
CA LEU A 8 6.23 26.15 -3.18
C LEU A 8 4.72 26.43 -3.23
N ARG A 9 4.31 27.70 -3.36
CA ARG A 9 2.89 28.07 -3.46
C ARG A 9 2.23 27.45 -4.70
N LEU A 10 2.91 27.47 -5.84
CA LEU A 10 2.41 26.87 -7.08
C LEU A 10 2.24 25.36 -6.92
N GLN A 11 3.23 24.68 -6.37
CA GLN A 11 3.18 23.23 -6.16
C GLN A 11 2.09 22.82 -5.16
N VAL A 12 1.93 23.53 -4.05
CA VAL A 12 0.85 23.29 -3.07
C VAL A 12 -0.51 23.45 -3.75
N ASN A 13 -0.69 24.51 -4.54
CA ASN A 13 -1.95 24.76 -5.24
C ASN A 13 -2.24 23.71 -6.32
N ALA A 14 -1.24 23.33 -7.12
CA ALA A 14 -1.36 22.30 -8.14
C ALA A 14 -1.73 20.94 -7.54
N ARG A 15 -1.20 20.65 -6.35
CA ARG A 15 -1.40 19.39 -5.66
C ARG A 15 -2.77 19.26 -4.97
N TYR A 16 -3.11 20.25 -4.14
CA TYR A 16 -4.36 20.22 -3.37
C TYR A 16 -5.55 20.80 -4.15
N GLY A 17 -5.31 21.37 -5.33
CA GLY A 17 -6.35 21.90 -6.21
C GLY A 17 -7.13 23.05 -5.58
N LEU A 18 -6.51 23.83 -4.67
CA LEU A 18 -7.19 24.87 -3.88
C LEU A 18 -7.92 25.88 -4.78
N SER A 19 -7.27 26.33 -5.86
CA SER A 19 -7.90 27.24 -6.83
C SER A 19 -9.08 26.61 -7.58
N ASN A 20 -8.99 25.31 -7.92
CA ASN A 20 -10.06 24.61 -8.63
C ASN A 20 -11.26 24.35 -7.69
N ALA A 21 -10.99 24.01 -6.43
CA ALA A 21 -12.02 23.89 -5.40
C ALA A 21 -12.76 25.22 -5.19
N LEU A 22 -12.04 26.33 -5.07
CA LEU A 22 -12.62 27.68 -4.94
C LEU A 22 -13.43 28.09 -6.18
N TYR A 23 -12.99 27.71 -7.38
CA TYR A 23 -13.73 27.95 -8.62
C TYR A 23 -15.03 27.15 -8.67
N ASN A 24 -14.97 25.86 -8.35
CA ASN A 24 -16.14 24.96 -8.36
C ASN A 24 -17.19 25.37 -7.32
N ILE A 25 -16.76 25.85 -6.15
CA ILE A 25 -17.67 26.37 -5.11
C ILE A 25 -18.52 27.54 -5.62
N LYS A 26 -17.94 28.39 -6.49
CA LYS A 26 -18.63 29.58 -7.01
C LYS A 26 -19.46 29.30 -8.26
N ASN A 27 -19.01 28.40 -9.13
CA ASN A 27 -19.55 28.31 -10.50
C ASN A 27 -20.33 27.03 -10.79
N ASP A 28 -20.20 25.94 -10.02
CA ASP A 28 -20.88 24.67 -10.31
C ASP A 28 -21.51 24.05 -9.05
N LYS A 29 -22.83 24.25 -8.92
CA LYS A 29 -23.62 23.70 -7.81
C LYS A 29 -23.61 22.16 -7.80
N LYS A 30 -23.58 21.49 -8.96
CA LYS A 30 -23.60 20.03 -9.05
C LYS A 30 -22.25 19.44 -8.61
N ALA A 31 -21.16 20.08 -9.01
CA ALA A 31 -19.82 19.72 -8.54
C ALA A 31 -19.66 19.97 -7.03
N LEU A 32 -20.23 21.07 -6.51
CA LEU A 32 -20.22 21.38 -5.08
C LEU A 32 -20.96 20.32 -4.25
N TRP A 33 -22.20 19.95 -4.62
CA TRP A 33 -22.95 18.91 -3.91
C TRP A 33 -22.25 17.55 -3.97
N LYS A 34 -21.63 17.20 -5.10
CA LYS A 34 -20.82 15.98 -5.22
C LYS A 34 -19.57 16.03 -4.32
N SER A 35 -18.90 17.18 -4.25
CA SER A 35 -17.72 17.40 -3.39
C SER A 35 -18.09 17.33 -1.92
N ILE A 36 -19.22 17.93 -1.52
CA ILE A 36 -19.74 17.86 -0.15
C ILE A 36 -20.12 16.43 0.19
N GLY A 37 -20.85 15.72 -0.68
CA GLY A 37 -21.22 14.33 -0.47
C GLY A 37 -20.01 13.41 -0.32
N MET A 38 -19.00 13.56 -1.19
CA MET A 38 -17.73 12.85 -1.05
C MET A 38 -16.99 13.22 0.24
N GLY A 39 -16.94 14.51 0.58
CA GLY A 39 -16.31 14.99 1.82
C GLY A 39 -16.98 14.42 3.07
N LEU A 40 -18.31 14.31 3.07
CA LEU A 40 -19.09 13.77 4.18
C LEU A 40 -18.85 12.26 4.33
N ILE A 41 -18.82 11.50 3.22
CA ILE A 41 -18.46 10.07 3.24
C ILE A 41 -17.03 9.87 3.76
N ILE A 42 -16.07 10.68 3.30
CA ILE A 42 -14.68 10.63 3.77
C ILE A 42 -14.60 10.97 5.26
N LEU A 43 -15.36 11.97 5.73
CA LEU A 43 -15.41 12.33 7.14
C LEU A 43 -16.01 11.23 8.01
N ILE A 44 -17.07 10.55 7.55
CA ILE A 44 -17.65 9.40 8.26
C ILE A 44 -16.62 8.26 8.33
N ALA A 45 -16.02 7.90 7.20
CA ALA A 45 -15.00 6.85 7.16
C ALA A 45 -13.79 7.19 8.07
N LEU A 46 -13.31 8.44 8.03
CA LEU A 46 -12.25 8.89 8.93
C LEU A 46 -12.70 8.86 10.39
N ALA A 47 -13.92 9.26 10.71
CA ALA A 47 -14.44 9.22 12.07
C ALA A 47 -14.52 7.80 12.64
N GLU A 48 -14.93 6.82 11.82
CA GLU A 48 -14.92 5.39 12.19
C GLU A 48 -13.49 4.92 12.49
N VAL A 49 -12.53 5.18 11.60
CA VAL A 49 -11.13 4.78 11.80
C VAL A 49 -10.53 5.48 13.02
N ILE A 50 -10.79 6.78 13.23
CA ILE A 50 -10.36 7.52 14.43
C ILE A 50 -10.99 6.91 15.67
N GLY A 51 -12.28 6.57 15.63
CA GLY A 51 -13.01 5.99 16.75
C GLY A 51 -12.41 4.66 17.18
N ILE A 52 -12.20 3.75 16.23
CA ILE A 52 -11.56 2.44 16.46
C ILE A 52 -10.15 2.63 17.01
N TYR A 53 -9.33 3.47 16.38
CA TYR A 53 -7.97 3.73 16.83
C TYR A 53 -7.92 4.34 18.24
N THR A 54 -8.79 5.32 18.54
CA THR A 54 -8.90 5.94 19.85
C THR A 54 -9.31 4.91 20.91
N PHE A 55 -10.27 4.04 20.58
CA PHE A 55 -10.68 2.94 21.45
C PHE A 55 -9.51 1.99 21.75
N MET A 56 -8.74 1.58 20.72
CA MET A 56 -7.55 0.74 20.91
C MET A 56 -6.51 1.41 21.83
N MET A 57 -6.21 2.70 21.60
CA MET A 57 -5.25 3.44 22.43
C MET A 57 -5.74 3.67 23.85
N PHE A 58 -7.05 3.76 24.05
CA PHE A 58 -7.65 3.83 25.37
C PHE A 58 -7.56 2.50 26.13
N GLN A 59 -7.74 1.37 25.45
CA GLN A 59 -7.55 0.05 26.04
C GLN A 59 -6.07 -0.20 26.38
N LEU A 60 -5.15 0.25 25.52
CA LEU A 60 -3.72 0.26 25.80
C LEU A 60 -3.42 1.10 27.05
N TYR A 61 -4.00 2.29 27.17
CA TYR A 61 -3.83 3.17 28.34
C TYR A 61 -4.32 2.52 29.63
N LYS A 62 -5.51 1.92 29.62
CA LYS A 62 -6.03 1.19 30.80
C LYS A 62 -5.14 0.03 31.20
N SER A 63 -4.65 -0.73 30.22
CA SER A 63 -3.75 -1.86 30.48
C SER A 63 -2.41 -1.37 31.05
N ALA A 64 -1.87 -0.27 30.50
CA ALA A 64 -0.64 0.36 30.95
C ALA A 64 -0.75 0.99 32.34
N LEU A 65 -1.94 1.45 32.75
CA LEU A 65 -2.18 1.91 34.12
C LEU A 65 -2.03 0.80 35.15
N ILE A 66 -2.46 -0.43 34.84
CA ILE A 66 -2.38 -1.59 35.77
C ILE A 66 -0.90 -1.88 36.11
N ILE A 67 0.00 -1.70 35.14
CA ILE A 67 1.44 -1.90 35.30
C ILE A 67 2.20 -0.62 35.65
N ASN A 68 1.51 0.45 36.08
CA ASN A 68 2.09 1.75 36.45
C ASN A 68 2.96 2.44 35.36
N THR A 69 2.68 2.18 34.08
CA THR A 69 3.43 2.77 32.95
C THR A 69 2.54 3.41 31.89
N PRO A 70 1.63 4.33 32.26
CA PRO A 70 0.68 4.96 31.32
C PRO A 70 1.35 5.70 30.14
N GLN A 71 2.62 6.08 30.28
CA GLN A 71 3.43 6.77 29.28
C GLN A 71 3.64 5.93 28.01
N VAL A 72 3.53 4.61 28.11
CA VAL A 72 3.67 3.65 27.00
C VAL A 72 2.76 3.99 25.83
N VAL A 73 1.59 4.56 26.10
CA VAL A 73 0.61 4.98 25.08
C VAL A 73 1.19 6.05 24.15
N LEU A 74 1.99 6.98 24.70
CA LEU A 74 2.67 8.02 23.92
C LEU A 74 3.83 7.43 23.11
N THR A 75 4.59 6.51 23.70
CA THR A 75 5.69 5.83 23.03
C THR A 75 5.19 5.02 21.83
N MET A 76 4.13 4.23 22.04
CA MET A 76 3.55 3.39 20.99
C MET A 76 2.98 4.24 19.84
N ALA A 77 2.28 5.33 20.17
CA ALA A 77 1.79 6.28 19.17
C ALA A 77 2.92 6.87 18.31
N ALA A 78 4.01 7.29 18.95
CA ALA A 78 5.15 7.88 18.27
C ALA A 78 5.92 6.86 17.41
N VAL A 79 6.07 5.62 17.89
CA VAL A 79 6.69 4.52 17.12
C VAL A 79 5.85 4.18 15.88
N VAL A 80 4.54 3.98 16.05
CA VAL A 80 3.63 3.65 14.93
C VAL A 80 3.61 4.78 13.91
N SER A 81 3.53 6.03 14.35
CA SER A 81 3.61 7.20 13.48
C SER A 81 4.93 7.26 12.71
N GLY A 82 6.06 7.06 13.40
CA GLY A 82 7.38 7.04 12.76
C GLY A 82 7.52 5.93 11.71
N ILE A 83 7.06 4.72 12.01
CA ILE A 83 7.11 3.58 11.08
C ILE A 83 6.22 3.82 9.85
N ILE A 84 4.99 4.32 10.05
CA ILE A 84 4.07 4.63 8.94
C ILE A 84 4.70 5.70 8.04
N VAL A 85 5.19 6.80 8.61
CA VAL A 85 5.87 7.85 7.83
C VAL A 85 7.11 7.31 7.12
N LEU A 86 7.87 6.38 7.71
CA LEU A 86 9.02 5.77 7.05
C LEU A 86 8.59 4.93 5.83
N ILE A 87 7.64 4.03 5.99
CA ILE A 87 7.21 3.12 4.93
C ILE A 87 6.56 3.90 3.79
N PHE A 88 5.58 4.76 4.09
CA PHE A 88 4.89 5.54 3.08
C PHE A 88 5.77 6.66 2.52
N GLY A 89 6.64 7.25 3.34
CA GLY A 89 7.59 8.28 2.95
C GLY A 89 8.51 7.86 1.82
N ILE A 90 9.01 6.61 1.80
CA ILE A 90 9.85 6.11 0.70
C ILE A 90 9.10 6.20 -0.63
N PHE A 91 7.89 5.64 -0.70
CA PHE A 91 7.08 5.68 -1.91
C PHE A 91 6.67 7.10 -2.31
N TYR A 92 6.40 7.93 -1.31
CA TYR A 92 5.92 9.27 -1.52
C TYR A 92 7.03 10.21 -2.02
N ILE A 93 8.23 10.10 -1.47
CA ILE A 93 9.41 10.79 -1.98
C ILE A 93 9.75 10.31 -3.38
N LEU A 94 9.78 9.00 -3.63
CA LEU A 94 10.02 8.46 -4.98
C LEU A 94 9.02 9.03 -6.01
N SER A 95 7.73 9.01 -5.67
CA SER A 95 6.67 9.46 -6.59
C SER A 95 6.68 10.97 -6.84
N THR A 96 6.97 11.79 -5.82
CA THR A 96 6.81 13.25 -5.89
C THR A 96 8.12 13.96 -6.27
N VAL A 97 9.24 13.47 -5.74
CA VAL A 97 10.57 14.06 -5.95
C VAL A 97 11.20 13.55 -7.24
N PHE A 98 11.13 12.25 -7.51
CA PHE A 98 11.87 11.65 -8.64
C PHE A 98 10.98 11.32 -9.84
N LEU A 99 9.78 10.76 -9.65
CA LEU A 99 8.95 10.24 -10.76
C LEU A 99 7.88 11.22 -11.27
N ALA A 100 7.82 12.43 -10.72
CA ALA A 100 6.79 13.40 -11.08
C ALA A 100 7.08 14.03 -12.46
N LYS A 101 6.04 14.23 -13.28
CA LYS A 101 6.16 14.77 -14.65
C LYS A 101 6.65 16.22 -14.69
N ASP A 102 6.39 16.99 -13.64
CA ASP A 102 6.83 18.37 -13.50
C ASP A 102 8.34 18.49 -13.20
N THR A 103 9.00 17.41 -12.80
CA THR A 103 10.44 17.38 -12.51
C THR A 103 11.26 17.81 -13.72
N GLU A 104 10.85 17.44 -14.94
CA GLU A 104 11.49 17.83 -16.20
C GLU A 104 11.43 19.34 -16.44
N LEU A 105 10.22 19.90 -16.35
CA LEU A 105 10.01 21.33 -16.51
C LEU A 105 10.77 22.12 -15.43
N LEU A 106 10.69 21.68 -14.17
CA LEU A 106 11.35 22.34 -13.05
C LEU A 106 12.87 22.29 -13.15
N ALA A 107 13.44 21.20 -13.66
CA ALA A 107 14.88 21.07 -13.85
C ALA A 107 15.44 22.02 -14.92
N SER A 108 14.63 22.43 -15.91
CA SER A 108 15.02 23.41 -16.94
C SER A 108 14.96 24.87 -16.49
N LEU A 109 14.32 25.17 -15.34
CA LEU A 109 14.18 26.54 -14.85
C LEU A 109 15.47 27.03 -14.18
N PRO A 110 15.77 28.34 -14.21
CA PRO A 110 16.93 28.94 -13.55
C PRO A 110 16.71 29.08 -12.03
N ILE A 111 16.48 27.93 -11.37
CA ILE A 111 16.27 27.74 -9.93
C ILE A 111 17.31 26.71 -9.44
N SER A 112 17.91 26.94 -8.27
CA SER A 112 18.85 25.97 -7.71
C SER A 112 18.17 24.62 -7.42
N GLN A 113 18.87 23.53 -7.72
CA GLN A 113 18.35 22.18 -7.53
C GLN A 113 18.01 21.87 -6.06
N GLY A 114 18.79 22.44 -5.12
CA GLY A 114 18.47 22.39 -3.69
C GLY A 114 17.11 23.02 -3.35
N ASN A 115 16.75 24.13 -3.99
CA ASN A 115 15.44 24.78 -3.78
C ASN A 115 14.30 23.96 -4.39
N ILE A 116 14.51 23.30 -5.53
CA ILE A 116 13.52 22.40 -6.15
C ILE A 116 13.29 21.18 -5.24
N PHE A 117 14.36 20.53 -4.80
CA PHE A 117 14.26 19.40 -3.88
C PHE A 117 13.56 19.80 -2.58
N LEU A 118 13.98 20.91 -1.96
CA LEU A 118 13.41 21.39 -0.70
C LEU A 118 11.92 21.75 -0.85
N SER A 119 11.52 22.32 -1.99
CA SER A 119 10.10 22.59 -2.28
C SER A 119 9.27 21.30 -2.32
N LYS A 120 9.73 20.29 -3.06
CA LYS A 120 9.04 18.99 -3.18
C LYS A 120 9.10 18.20 -1.87
N PHE A 121 10.20 18.28 -1.12
CA PHE A 121 10.32 17.67 0.21
C PHE A 121 9.32 18.26 1.20
N ILE A 122 9.14 19.59 1.21
CA ILE A 122 8.11 20.23 2.03
C ILE A 122 6.70 19.79 1.60
N LEU A 123 6.43 19.60 0.30
CA LEU A 123 5.14 19.01 -0.10
C LEU A 123 4.92 17.62 0.48
N VAL A 124 5.97 16.79 0.50
CA VAL A 124 5.91 15.44 1.09
C VAL A 124 5.61 15.58 2.58
N LEU A 125 6.39 16.39 3.30
CA LEU A 125 6.21 16.66 4.73
C LEU A 125 4.81 17.19 5.07
N LEU A 126 4.29 18.14 4.30
CA LEU A 126 2.92 18.65 4.46
C LEU A 126 1.85 17.58 4.25
N GLY A 127 2.10 16.60 3.37
CA GLY A 127 1.19 15.48 3.16
C GLY A 127 1.24 14.44 4.29
N GLU A 128 2.33 14.36 5.04
CA GLU A 128 2.49 13.43 6.17
C GLU A 128 1.92 13.98 7.48
N TYR A 129 1.87 15.31 7.67
CA TYR A 129 1.33 15.90 8.89
C TYR A 129 -0.09 15.45 9.26
N PRO A 130 -1.07 15.40 8.34
CA PRO A 130 -2.40 14.89 8.68
C PRO A 130 -2.36 13.49 9.31
N PHE A 131 -1.51 12.60 8.81
CA PHE A 131 -1.32 11.26 9.37
C PHE A 131 -0.62 11.28 10.73
N ALA A 132 0.41 12.11 10.88
CA ALA A 132 1.12 12.27 12.15
C ALA A 132 0.19 12.80 13.26
N PHE A 133 -0.63 13.82 12.96
CA PHE A 133 -1.63 14.35 13.90
C PHE A 133 -2.73 13.32 14.18
N PHE A 134 -3.23 12.63 13.17
CA PHE A 134 -4.23 11.58 13.32
C PHE A 134 -3.78 10.50 14.30
N LEU A 135 -2.51 10.06 14.20
CA LEU A 135 -1.98 9.00 15.06
C LEU A 135 -1.59 9.51 16.45
N MET A 136 -1.05 10.72 16.57
CA MET A 136 -0.51 11.21 17.85
C MET A 136 -1.55 11.87 18.75
N MET A 137 -2.56 12.54 18.18
CA MET A 137 -3.50 13.34 18.98
C MET A 137 -4.40 12.52 19.92
N PRO A 138 -5.03 11.41 19.50
CA PRO A 138 -5.88 10.64 20.42
C PRO A 138 -5.12 10.11 21.65
N PRO A 139 -3.92 9.50 21.50
CA PRO A 139 -3.06 9.10 22.63
C PRO A 139 -2.67 10.26 23.56
N VAL A 140 -2.33 11.42 22.99
CA VAL A 140 -1.99 12.64 23.75
C VAL A 140 -3.18 13.11 24.58
N ILE A 141 -4.38 13.10 24.01
CA ILE A 141 -5.61 13.49 24.73
C ILE A 141 -5.94 12.48 25.84
N ILE A 142 -5.85 11.19 25.55
CA ILE A 142 -6.12 10.12 26.53
C ILE A 142 -5.15 10.23 27.72
N TYR A 143 -3.85 10.35 27.46
CA TYR A 143 -2.85 10.51 28.51
C TYR A 143 -2.99 11.83 29.25
N GLY A 144 -3.20 12.94 28.52
CA GLY A 144 -3.35 14.28 29.09
C GLY A 144 -4.54 14.41 30.03
N ILE A 145 -5.70 13.88 29.66
CA ILE A 145 -6.89 13.84 30.53
C ILE A 145 -6.66 12.86 31.69
N GLY A 146 -6.15 11.66 31.40
CA GLY A 146 -5.96 10.61 32.40
C GLY A 146 -4.95 10.95 33.50
N GLN A 147 -3.89 11.69 33.16
CA GLN A 147 -2.86 12.16 34.10
C GLN A 147 -3.05 13.61 34.57
N LYS A 148 -4.17 14.26 34.18
CA LYS A 148 -4.51 15.66 34.54
C LYS A 148 -3.40 16.66 34.18
N MET A 149 -2.88 16.56 32.96
CA MET A 149 -1.82 17.44 32.47
C MET A 149 -2.34 18.85 32.14
N GLY A 150 -1.51 19.88 32.39
CA GLY A 150 -1.85 21.29 32.14
C GLY A 150 -1.71 21.72 30.67
N ALA A 151 -2.01 22.98 30.36
CA ALA A 151 -2.01 23.52 28.98
C ALA A 151 -0.64 23.41 28.27
N ILE A 152 0.46 23.53 29.01
CA ILE A 152 1.84 23.43 28.48
C ILE A 152 2.10 22.07 27.83
N TYR A 153 1.51 21.00 28.38
CA TYR A 153 1.63 19.65 27.82
C TYR A 153 1.08 19.56 26.40
N TYR A 154 -0.10 20.14 26.14
CA TYR A 154 -0.71 20.10 24.82
C TYR A 154 0.09 20.91 23.79
N ILE A 155 0.68 22.03 24.20
CA ILE A 155 1.58 22.82 23.34
C ILE A 155 2.82 22.00 22.98
N LEU A 156 3.47 21.36 23.97
CA LEU A 156 4.62 20.49 23.73
C LEU A 156 4.27 19.29 22.87
N ALA A 157 3.06 18.72 23.01
CA ALA A 157 2.61 17.60 22.21
C ALA A 157 2.43 17.97 20.74
N VAL A 158 1.88 19.16 20.45
CA VAL A 158 1.80 19.68 19.08
C VAL A 158 3.19 19.87 18.49
N ILE A 159 4.12 20.46 19.25
CA ILE A 159 5.50 20.63 18.82
C ILE A 159 6.13 19.26 18.53
N CYS A 160 6.07 18.31 19.45
CA CYS A 160 6.60 16.96 19.25
C CYS A 160 6.01 16.29 18.00
N THR A 161 4.70 16.42 17.78
CA THR A 161 4.00 15.86 16.61
C THR A 161 4.53 16.43 15.29
N LEU A 162 4.90 17.71 15.24
CA LEU A 162 5.53 18.31 14.06
C LEU A 162 6.93 17.77 13.78
N PHE A 163 7.66 17.34 14.81
CA PHE A 163 9.01 16.79 14.63
C PHE A 163 9.02 15.29 14.32
N ILE A 164 7.97 14.53 14.70
CA ILE A 164 7.88 13.08 14.45
C ILE A 164 8.20 12.71 12.99
N PRO A 165 7.61 13.35 11.96
CA PRO A 165 7.82 12.92 10.58
C PRO A 165 9.22 13.20 10.04
N LEU A 166 9.97 14.14 10.64
CA LEU A 166 11.23 14.62 10.05
C LEU A 166 12.29 13.53 9.96
N VAL A 167 12.54 12.80 11.05
CA VAL A 167 13.57 11.75 11.09
C VAL A 167 13.23 10.58 10.14
N PRO A 168 12.02 9.97 10.19
CA PRO A 168 11.67 8.89 9.26
C PRO A 168 11.64 9.33 7.80
N LEU A 169 11.22 10.57 7.51
CA LEU A 169 11.15 11.08 6.14
C LEU A 169 12.54 11.40 5.58
N VAL A 170 13.49 11.82 6.43
CA VAL A 170 14.92 11.89 6.06
C VAL A 170 15.46 10.50 5.71
N ILE A 171 15.23 9.49 6.56
CA ILE A 171 15.66 8.12 6.26
C ILE A 171 15.03 7.64 4.95
N SER A 172 13.75 7.93 4.75
CA SER A 172 13.03 7.63 3.52
C SER A 172 13.65 8.33 2.30
N ALA A 173 14.09 9.58 2.46
CA ALA A 173 14.77 10.34 1.41
C ALA A 173 16.12 9.72 1.06
N LEU A 174 16.90 9.33 2.06
CA LEU A 174 18.20 8.66 1.87
C LEU A 174 18.05 7.31 1.17
N LEU A 175 17.11 6.48 1.62
CA LEU A 175 16.81 5.21 0.97
C LEU A 175 16.34 5.41 -0.47
N SER A 176 15.46 6.39 -0.70
CA SER A 176 14.99 6.74 -2.05
C SER A 176 16.11 7.24 -2.95
N LEU A 177 17.03 8.05 -2.41
CA LEU A 177 18.22 8.54 -3.12
C LEU A 177 19.18 7.41 -3.46
N LEU A 178 19.43 6.48 -2.52
CA LEU A 178 20.28 5.32 -2.73
C LEU A 178 19.70 4.40 -3.80
N LEU A 179 18.40 4.10 -3.71
CA LEU A 179 17.67 3.37 -4.74
C LEU A 179 17.80 4.08 -6.09
N MET A 180 17.57 5.39 -6.16
CA MET A 180 17.66 6.15 -7.41
C MET A 180 19.07 6.17 -8.01
N ASN A 181 20.12 6.19 -7.19
CA ASN A 181 21.51 6.14 -7.67
C ASN A 181 21.88 4.76 -8.26
N ILE A 182 21.31 3.67 -7.74
CA ILE A 182 21.47 2.34 -8.33
C ILE A 182 20.65 2.25 -9.63
N VAL A 183 19.42 2.76 -9.59
CA VAL A 183 18.49 2.79 -10.72
C VAL A 183 19.07 3.60 -11.87
N SER A 184 19.65 4.78 -11.63
CA SER A 184 20.20 5.66 -12.68
C SER A 184 21.32 5.01 -13.49
N ARG A 185 22.10 4.09 -12.88
CA ARG A 185 23.22 3.40 -13.52
C ARG A 185 22.85 2.13 -14.28
N SER A 186 21.61 1.64 -14.11
CA SER A 186 21.17 0.38 -14.71
C SER A 186 20.40 0.59 -16.00
N ARG A 187 20.43 -0.41 -16.89
CA ARG A 187 19.54 -0.52 -18.07
C ARG A 187 18.14 -1.04 -17.68
N HIS A 188 18.00 -1.66 -16.51
CA HIS A 188 16.77 -2.25 -15.98
C HIS A 188 16.26 -1.50 -14.74
N ARG A 189 16.23 -0.17 -14.88
CA ARG A 189 15.90 0.82 -13.85
C ARG A 189 14.65 0.46 -13.05
N ASP A 190 13.56 0.21 -13.78
CA ASP A 190 12.26 -0.03 -13.18
C ASP A 190 12.22 -1.33 -12.38
N MET A 191 12.88 -2.37 -12.88
CA MET A 191 12.98 -3.68 -12.23
C MET A 191 13.73 -3.59 -10.89
N ILE A 192 14.79 -2.79 -10.82
CA ILE A 192 15.55 -2.57 -9.59
C ILE A 192 14.71 -1.82 -8.55
N THR A 193 13.96 -0.81 -8.95
CA THR A 193 13.05 -0.11 -8.03
C THR A 193 11.99 -1.05 -7.47
N ILE A 194 11.43 -1.92 -8.31
CA ILE A 194 10.40 -2.89 -7.92
C ILE A 194 10.99 -3.91 -6.92
N ILE A 195 12.07 -4.58 -7.30
CA ILE A 195 12.72 -5.60 -6.48
C ILE A 195 13.23 -5.00 -5.16
N GLY A 196 13.90 -3.85 -5.22
CA GLY A 196 14.42 -3.17 -4.03
C GLY A 196 13.32 -2.76 -3.05
N SER A 197 12.18 -2.29 -3.53
CA SER A 197 11.06 -1.90 -2.67
C SER A 197 10.35 -3.12 -2.07
N ILE A 198 10.21 -4.22 -2.82
CA ILE A 198 9.65 -5.48 -2.31
C ILE A 198 10.58 -6.09 -1.26
N ILE A 199 11.90 -6.11 -1.51
CA ILE A 199 12.90 -6.56 -0.54
C ILE A 199 12.88 -5.70 0.72
N LEU A 200 12.76 -4.37 0.59
CA LEU A 200 12.62 -3.48 1.75
C LEU A 200 11.36 -3.79 2.56
N LEU A 201 10.22 -3.98 1.90
CA LEU A 201 8.95 -4.29 2.57
C LEU A 201 9.01 -5.64 3.28
N VAL A 202 9.49 -6.68 2.59
CA VAL A 202 9.70 -8.02 3.17
C VAL A 202 10.74 -7.97 4.28
N GLY A 203 11.83 -7.21 4.10
CA GLY A 203 12.90 -7.04 5.07
C GLY A 203 12.44 -6.32 6.34
N ILE A 204 11.49 -5.38 6.26
CA ILE A 204 10.88 -4.75 7.43
C ILE A 204 10.03 -5.76 8.20
N VAL A 205 9.20 -6.55 7.50
CA VAL A 205 8.32 -7.56 8.11
C VAL A 205 9.15 -8.69 8.75
N LEU A 206 10.15 -9.22 8.04
CA LEU A 206 11.05 -10.25 8.55
C LEU A 206 11.98 -9.70 9.64
N GLY A 207 12.47 -8.47 9.48
CA GLY A 207 13.30 -7.79 10.46
C GLY A 207 12.56 -7.60 11.78
N GLN A 208 11.31 -7.14 11.74
CA GLN A 208 10.45 -7.06 12.92
C GLN A 208 10.34 -8.43 13.61
N ASN A 209 10.04 -9.49 12.87
CA ASN A 209 9.95 -10.85 13.42
C ASN A 209 11.28 -11.34 14.00
N TYR A 210 12.41 -11.05 13.34
CA TYR A 210 13.74 -11.41 13.81
C TYR A 210 14.12 -10.69 15.11
N PHE A 211 13.83 -9.39 15.22
CA PHE A 211 14.11 -8.61 16.42
C PHE A 211 13.22 -8.99 17.62
N LEU A 212 12.03 -9.54 17.38
CA LEU A 212 11.19 -10.12 18.44
C LEU A 212 11.56 -11.56 18.78
N SER A 213 12.09 -12.34 17.84
CA SER A 213 12.57 -13.71 18.10
C SER A 213 13.85 -13.76 18.95
N ARG A 214 14.50 -12.61 19.16
CA ARG A 214 15.64 -12.44 20.08
C ARG A 214 15.24 -12.04 21.51
N VAL A 215 13.96 -12.16 21.88
CA VAL A 215 13.58 -12.14 23.31
C VAL A 215 14.29 -13.32 24.00
N PRO A 216 15.01 -13.12 25.12
CA PRO A 216 15.73 -14.19 25.81
C PRO A 216 14.81 -15.38 26.15
N GLU A 217 15.35 -16.61 26.10
CA GLU A 217 14.59 -17.85 26.38
C GLU A 217 13.90 -17.83 27.76
N ASN A 218 14.49 -17.12 28.74
CA ASN A 218 13.82 -16.78 30.01
C ASN A 218 12.90 -15.57 29.86
N GLN A 219 11.72 -15.78 29.27
CA GLN A 219 10.67 -14.76 29.16
C GLN A 219 10.29 -14.19 30.54
N GLN A 220 10.29 -15.00 31.59
CA GLN A 220 9.91 -14.55 32.94
C GLN A 220 10.90 -13.55 33.55
N GLU A 221 12.21 -13.81 33.51
CA GLU A 221 13.21 -12.86 34.04
C GLU A 221 13.23 -11.55 33.24
N PHE A 222 13.16 -11.66 31.91
CA PHE A 222 13.10 -10.49 31.02
C PHE A 222 11.85 -9.64 31.27
N LEU A 223 10.69 -10.27 31.43
CA LEU A 223 9.43 -9.58 31.78
C LEU A 223 9.51 -8.95 33.17
N THR A 224 10.10 -9.62 34.16
CA THR A 224 10.28 -9.04 35.50
C THR A 224 11.21 -7.83 35.50
N GLY A 225 12.30 -7.84 34.73
CA GLY A 225 13.21 -6.69 34.60
C GLY A 225 12.57 -5.50 33.88
N LEU A 226 11.71 -5.76 32.89
CA LEU A 226 10.92 -4.71 32.23
C LEU A 226 9.86 -4.11 33.17
N LEU A 227 9.17 -4.93 33.96
CA LEU A 227 8.13 -4.47 34.89
C LEU A 227 8.69 -3.72 36.10
N GLN A 228 9.98 -3.87 36.41
CA GLN A 228 10.64 -3.16 37.52
C GLN A 228 10.91 -1.68 37.23
N SER A 229 10.98 -1.25 35.96
CA SER A 229 11.20 0.16 35.64
C SER A 229 10.39 0.65 34.44
N SER A 230 9.62 1.71 34.67
CA SER A 230 8.83 2.38 33.63
C SER A 230 9.68 2.83 32.44
N ASN A 231 10.91 3.28 32.72
CA ASN A 231 11.87 3.69 31.70
C ASN A 231 12.37 2.52 30.85
N ALA A 232 12.57 1.32 31.39
CA ALA A 232 13.01 0.17 30.59
C ALA A 232 11.93 -0.26 29.59
N ILE A 233 10.64 -0.18 29.94
CA ILE A 233 9.54 -0.46 29.01
C ILE A 233 9.53 0.56 27.87
N ILE A 234 9.65 1.85 28.19
CA ILE A 234 9.68 2.94 27.19
C ILE A 234 10.89 2.77 26.26
N GLU A 235 12.06 2.45 26.80
CA GLU A 235 13.28 2.28 26.01
C GLU A 235 13.24 1.02 25.14
N PHE A 236 12.70 -0.08 25.66
CA PHE A 236 12.51 -1.30 24.89
C PHE A 236 11.51 -1.13 23.74
N MET A 237 10.37 -0.47 23.99
CA MET A 237 9.36 -0.21 22.97
C MET A 237 9.83 0.82 21.95
N GLY A 238 10.53 1.85 22.40
CA GLY A 238 11.05 2.92 21.57
C GLY A 238 12.35 2.59 20.81
N ARG A 239 12.99 1.43 21.05
CA ARG A 239 14.27 1.07 20.43
C ARG A 239 14.26 1.09 18.89
N ALA A 240 13.11 0.74 18.30
CA ALA A 240 12.93 0.74 16.85
C ALA A 240 12.88 2.14 16.25
N PHE A 241 12.44 3.13 17.04
CA PHE A 241 12.37 4.52 16.65
C PHE A 241 12.75 5.42 17.84
N PRO A 242 14.06 5.64 18.08
CA PRO A 242 14.54 6.39 19.25
C PRO A 242 13.88 7.76 19.50
N PRO A 243 13.45 8.53 18.48
CA PRO A 243 12.69 9.76 18.71
C PRO A 243 11.40 9.57 19.52
N ALA A 244 10.77 8.39 19.49
CA ALA A 244 9.62 8.08 20.33
C ALA A 244 9.96 8.11 21.83
N ILE A 245 11.17 7.70 22.21
CA ILE A 245 11.64 7.74 23.60
C ILE A 245 11.76 9.19 24.05
N TRP A 246 12.39 10.04 23.24
CA TRP A 246 12.55 11.47 23.57
C TRP A 246 11.20 12.16 23.67
N ILE A 247 10.28 11.92 22.73
CA ILE A 247 8.93 12.49 22.77
C ILE A 247 8.18 12.06 24.02
N THR A 248 8.27 10.79 24.39
CA THR A 248 7.65 10.31 25.63
C THR A 248 8.26 11.03 26.83
N LYS A 249 9.59 11.08 26.95
CA LYS A 249 10.29 11.77 28.05
C LYS A 249 10.02 13.28 28.08
N ILE A 250 9.78 13.95 26.94
CA ILE A 250 9.36 15.36 26.87
C ILE A 250 7.96 15.55 27.47
N LEU A 251 7.05 14.62 27.18
CA LEU A 251 5.64 14.74 27.53
C LEU A 251 5.29 14.19 28.93
N SER A 252 6.10 13.28 29.46
CA SER A 252 5.84 12.61 30.74
C SER A 252 6.95 12.75 31.77
N GLY A 253 8.14 13.23 31.38
CA GLY A 253 9.30 13.35 32.26
C GLY A 253 9.29 14.61 33.11
N THR A 254 10.32 14.74 33.94
CA THR A 254 10.55 15.97 34.72
C THR A 254 10.97 17.13 33.83
N VAL A 255 10.81 18.38 34.29
CA VAL A 255 11.15 19.58 33.49
C VAL A 255 12.59 19.57 32.94
N PRO A 256 13.63 19.19 33.71
CA PRO A 256 15.00 19.09 33.20
C PRO A 256 15.15 18.00 32.12
N GLU A 257 14.55 16.83 32.33
CA GLU A 257 14.56 15.74 31.35
C GLU A 257 13.84 16.13 30.06
N ALA A 258 12.71 16.83 30.17
CA ALA A 258 11.96 17.28 29.01
C ALA A 258 12.77 18.27 28.16
N LEU A 259 13.49 19.21 28.78
CA LEU A 259 14.34 20.16 28.07
C LEU A 259 15.49 19.46 27.34
N ILE A 260 16.20 18.53 28.00
CA ILE A 260 17.31 17.79 27.38
C ILE A 260 16.83 16.98 26.17
N ASN A 261 15.71 16.26 26.32
CA ASN A 261 15.15 15.46 25.23
C ASN A 261 14.62 16.32 24.08
N LEU A 262 14.12 17.52 24.36
CA LEU A 262 13.71 18.48 23.34
C LEU A 262 14.91 19.00 22.55
N VAL A 263 16.04 19.27 23.21
CA VAL A 263 17.30 19.62 22.52
C VAL A 263 17.76 18.46 21.63
N TYR A 264 17.74 17.21 22.11
CA TYR A 264 18.10 16.05 21.29
C TYR A 264 17.19 15.89 20.06
N LEU A 265 15.87 16.04 20.25
CA LEU A 265 14.91 15.93 19.16
C LEU A 265 15.15 16.99 18.07
N ILE A 266 15.37 18.24 18.46
CA ILE A 266 15.62 19.34 17.52
C ILE A 266 16.96 19.14 16.82
N LEU A 267 18.04 18.90 17.59
CA LEU A 267 19.38 18.76 17.06
C LEU A 267 19.47 17.63 16.03
N ILE A 268 18.92 16.46 16.34
CA ILE A 268 18.95 15.30 15.45
C ILE A 268 18.07 15.52 14.23
N SER A 269 16.88 16.12 14.39
CA SER A 269 16.00 16.43 13.25
C SER A 269 16.64 17.45 12.30
N THR A 270 17.28 18.49 12.84
CA THR A 270 17.97 19.51 12.03
C THR A 270 19.23 18.95 11.37
N ALA A 271 20.02 18.14 12.08
CA ALA A 271 21.20 17.49 11.51
C ALA A 271 20.82 16.53 10.37
N ALA A 272 19.77 15.73 10.58
CA ALA A 272 19.22 14.81 9.57
C ALA A 272 18.74 15.58 8.33
N PHE A 273 18.00 16.68 8.52
CA PHE A 273 17.54 17.53 7.43
C PHE A 273 18.69 18.17 6.65
N GLY A 274 19.70 18.69 7.36
CA GLY A 274 20.91 19.27 6.74
C GLY A 274 21.68 18.26 5.89
N LEU A 275 21.83 17.03 6.38
CA LEU A 275 22.49 15.94 5.66
C LEU A 275 21.75 15.60 4.36
N VAL A 276 20.42 15.52 4.39
CA VAL A 276 19.61 15.26 3.19
C VAL A 276 19.72 16.40 2.20
N TYR A 277 19.66 17.66 2.64
CA TYR A 277 19.79 18.81 1.75
C TYR A 277 21.13 18.79 1.00
N LEU A 278 22.23 18.50 1.71
CA LEU A 278 23.55 18.36 1.10
C LEU A 278 23.59 17.21 0.10
N LEU A 279 23.17 15.99 0.48
CA LEU A 279 23.19 14.83 -0.41
C LEU A 279 22.26 14.97 -1.62
N ALA A 280 21.09 15.57 -1.41
CA ALA A 280 20.13 15.84 -2.47
C ALA A 280 20.71 16.79 -3.51
N SER A 281 21.43 17.84 -3.11
CA SER A 281 22.04 18.77 -4.07
C SER A 281 23.02 18.09 -5.04
N PHE A 282 23.79 17.10 -4.57
CA PHE A 282 24.77 16.36 -5.37
C PHE A 282 24.15 15.22 -6.20
N ILE A 283 23.17 14.50 -5.66
CA ILE A 283 22.61 13.29 -6.28
C ILE A 283 21.40 13.62 -7.16
N TYR A 284 20.59 14.62 -6.81
CA TYR A 284 19.40 15.00 -7.58
C TYR A 284 19.75 15.43 -9.00
N GLN A 285 20.87 16.15 -9.18
CA GLN A 285 21.37 16.47 -10.52
C GLN A 285 21.56 15.20 -11.37
N ARG A 286 22.26 14.19 -10.83
CA ARG A 286 22.53 12.93 -11.55
C ARG A 286 21.28 12.05 -11.70
N GLY A 287 20.39 12.04 -10.72
CA GLY A 287 19.15 11.25 -10.73
C GLY A 287 18.11 11.79 -11.71
N ALA A 288 17.92 13.12 -11.73
CA ALA A 288 17.02 13.79 -12.66
C ALA A 288 17.57 13.72 -14.10
N THR A 289 18.87 13.99 -14.32
CA THR A 289 19.46 13.89 -15.67
C THR A 289 19.53 12.47 -16.19
N ALA A 290 19.80 11.48 -15.34
CA ALA A 290 19.76 10.08 -15.76
C ALA A 290 18.37 9.66 -16.23
N GLN A 291 17.30 10.25 -15.68
CA GLN A 291 15.93 10.03 -16.15
C GLN A 291 15.71 10.54 -17.58
N PHE A 292 16.41 11.62 -17.96
CA PHE A 292 16.39 12.20 -19.31
C PHE A 292 17.34 11.48 -20.27
N GLU A 293 18.40 10.85 -19.76
CA GLU A 293 19.26 9.95 -20.53
C GLU A 293 18.58 8.58 -20.71
N THR A 294 17.55 8.53 -21.54
CA THR A 294 17.29 7.30 -22.28
C THR A 294 18.50 7.07 -23.16
N GLY A 295 19.34 6.10 -22.82
CA GLY A 295 20.48 5.72 -23.65
C GLY A 295 20.01 5.59 -25.10
N ILE A 296 20.47 6.50 -25.96
CA ILE A 296 20.13 6.51 -27.36
C ILE A 296 20.62 5.18 -27.91
N SER A 297 19.69 4.26 -28.18
CA SER A 297 20.01 3.06 -28.95
C SER A 297 20.28 3.51 -30.38
N THR A 298 21.51 3.93 -30.65
CA THR A 298 22.03 4.27 -31.98
C THR A 298 22.08 3.05 -32.91
N GLY A 299 21.80 1.85 -32.41
CA GLY A 299 21.62 0.66 -33.23
C GLY A 299 20.32 0.72 -34.01
N LYS A 300 20.41 0.65 -35.35
CA LYS A 300 19.31 0.24 -36.24
C LYS A 300 18.75 -1.08 -35.70
N THR A 301 17.70 -1.00 -34.91
CA THR A 301 17.00 -2.20 -34.44
C THR A 301 16.38 -2.83 -35.67
N LYS A 302 16.93 -3.98 -36.10
CA LYS A 302 16.28 -4.80 -37.12
C LYS A 302 14.90 -5.18 -36.57
N LEU A 303 13.86 -4.55 -37.08
CA LEU A 303 12.47 -4.91 -36.80
C LEU A 303 12.24 -6.29 -37.40
N SER A 304 12.38 -7.32 -36.57
CA SER A 304 12.03 -8.69 -36.93
C SER A 304 10.53 -8.84 -36.68
N TYR A 305 9.76 -8.87 -37.76
CA TYR A 305 8.34 -9.18 -37.70
C TYR A 305 8.19 -10.69 -37.53
N LYS A 306 7.99 -11.15 -36.29
CA LYS A 306 7.58 -12.52 -36.01
C LYS A 306 6.08 -12.59 -35.89
N SER A 307 5.45 -13.52 -36.59
CA SER A 307 4.03 -13.83 -36.39
C SER A 307 3.84 -14.34 -34.97
N SER A 308 3.01 -13.65 -34.19
CA SER A 308 2.59 -14.08 -32.86
C SER A 308 1.11 -13.84 -32.70
N SER A 309 0.44 -14.65 -31.89
CA SER A 309 -0.98 -14.43 -31.58
C SER A 309 -1.20 -13.02 -31.06
N GLN A 310 -2.19 -12.31 -31.62
CA GLN A 310 -2.54 -10.93 -31.26
C GLN A 310 -2.79 -10.79 -29.75
N ILE A 311 -3.45 -11.79 -29.14
CA ILE A 311 -3.72 -11.85 -27.69
C ILE A 311 -2.42 -11.90 -26.90
N LEU A 312 -1.47 -12.76 -27.30
CA LEU A 312 -0.16 -12.89 -26.63
C LEU A 312 0.70 -11.64 -26.80
N THR A 313 0.58 -10.94 -27.93
CA THR A 313 1.26 -9.65 -28.12
C THR A 313 0.75 -8.62 -27.12
N ILE A 314 -0.56 -8.49 -26.98
CA ILE A 314 -1.18 -7.54 -26.04
C ILE A 314 -0.86 -7.92 -24.59
N PHE A 315 -0.91 -9.21 -24.26
CA PHE A 315 -0.46 -9.74 -22.98
C PHE A 315 0.97 -9.30 -22.64
N LYS A 316 1.91 -9.44 -23.59
CA LYS A 316 3.32 -9.04 -23.41
C LYS A 316 3.46 -7.53 -23.25
N ILE A 317 2.73 -6.74 -24.03
CA ILE A 317 2.72 -5.28 -23.92
C ILE A 317 2.25 -4.88 -22.53
N GLU A 318 1.17 -5.50 -22.02
CA GLU A 318 0.64 -5.19 -20.70
C GLU A 318 1.63 -5.50 -19.57
N TRP A 319 2.27 -6.67 -19.62
CA TRP A 319 3.34 -7.05 -18.69
C TRP A 319 4.54 -6.09 -18.76
N LEU A 320 4.91 -5.65 -19.97
CA LEU A 320 5.97 -4.67 -20.14
C LEU A 320 5.58 -3.31 -19.54
N THR A 321 4.36 -2.84 -19.75
CA THR A 321 3.85 -1.58 -19.17
C THR A 321 3.85 -1.63 -17.65
N LEU A 322 3.45 -2.76 -17.07
CA LEU A 322 3.50 -3.03 -15.63
C LEU A 322 4.92 -2.96 -15.07
N LEU A 323 5.85 -3.71 -15.67
CA LEU A 323 7.23 -3.84 -15.17
C LEU A 323 8.09 -2.61 -15.44
N ARG A 324 7.77 -1.82 -16.48
CA ARG A 324 8.44 -0.55 -16.79
C ARG A 324 7.93 0.63 -15.96
N THR A 325 6.87 0.44 -15.18
CA THR A 325 6.34 1.51 -14.31
C THR A 325 6.39 1.01 -12.87
N PRO A 326 7.39 1.43 -12.06
CA PRO A 326 7.58 0.90 -10.70
C PRO A 326 6.33 0.99 -9.84
N ILE A 327 5.59 2.10 -9.94
CA ILE A 327 4.35 2.30 -9.19
C ILE A 327 3.30 1.24 -9.57
N TYR A 328 3.20 0.87 -10.85
CA TYR A 328 2.25 -0.13 -11.32
C TYR A 328 2.62 -1.52 -10.83
N ALA A 329 3.88 -1.91 -11.01
CA ALA A 329 4.38 -3.18 -10.53
C ALA A 329 4.29 -3.30 -9.01
N LEU A 330 4.61 -2.27 -8.23
CA LEU A 330 4.51 -2.35 -6.77
C LEU A 330 3.07 -2.56 -6.30
N ASN A 331 2.10 -1.83 -6.85
CA ASN A 331 0.72 -2.02 -6.44
C ASN A 331 0.09 -3.32 -6.96
N SER A 332 0.63 -3.87 -8.05
CA SER A 332 0.08 -5.07 -8.70
C SER A 332 0.73 -6.37 -8.21
N LEU A 333 2.06 -6.37 -8.05
CA LEU A 333 2.85 -7.56 -7.75
C LEU A 333 3.05 -7.79 -6.25
N VAL A 334 2.84 -6.78 -5.39
CA VAL A 334 2.98 -6.95 -3.93
C VAL A 334 2.08 -8.09 -3.42
N MET A 335 0.86 -8.25 -3.97
CA MET A 335 -0.03 -9.34 -3.55
C MET A 335 0.47 -10.73 -3.92
N VAL A 336 1.34 -10.86 -4.94
CA VAL A 336 2.00 -12.13 -5.26
C VAL A 336 2.92 -12.60 -4.13
N PHE A 337 3.46 -11.67 -3.35
CA PHE A 337 4.33 -11.97 -2.22
C PHE A 337 3.58 -11.93 -0.88
N MET A 338 2.65 -10.99 -0.71
CA MET A 338 1.88 -10.85 0.52
C MET A 338 0.95 -12.03 0.76
N ALA A 339 0.23 -12.52 -0.26
CA ALA A 339 -0.73 -13.61 -0.08
C ALA A 339 -0.05 -14.93 0.37
N PRO A 340 1.10 -15.34 -0.18
CA PRO A 340 1.83 -16.51 0.32
C PRO A 340 2.47 -16.27 1.69
N LEU A 341 2.98 -15.05 1.93
CA LEU A 341 3.55 -14.69 3.23
C LEU A 341 2.50 -14.85 4.35
N MET A 342 1.27 -14.40 4.14
CA MET A 342 0.16 -14.56 5.09
C MET A 342 -0.17 -16.03 5.39
N MET A 343 -0.01 -16.93 4.41
CA MET A 343 -0.18 -18.37 4.63
C MET A 343 1.00 -19.01 5.36
N MET A 344 2.17 -18.38 5.32
CA MET A 344 3.42 -18.90 5.88
C MET A 344 3.66 -18.45 7.34
N LEU A 345 2.99 -17.38 7.80
CA LEU A 345 3.18 -16.83 9.16
C LEU A 345 3.08 -17.85 10.31
N PRO A 346 2.21 -18.89 10.29
CA PRO A 346 2.19 -19.90 11.36
C PRO A 346 3.54 -20.60 11.59
N MET A 347 4.38 -20.70 10.55
CA MET A 347 5.67 -21.37 10.64
C MET A 347 6.75 -20.53 11.34
N PHE A 348 6.61 -19.21 11.37
CA PHE A 348 7.64 -18.29 11.87
C PHE A 348 7.36 -17.75 13.28
N GLY A 349 6.13 -17.89 13.78
CA GLY A 349 5.70 -17.25 15.03
C GLY A 349 5.73 -15.72 14.98
N GLY A 350 5.47 -15.08 16.13
CA GLY A 350 5.50 -13.62 16.29
C GLY A 350 4.13 -12.94 16.41
N ASN A 351 4.11 -11.65 16.75
CA ASN A 351 2.87 -10.90 17.03
C ASN A 351 1.90 -10.84 15.84
N LEU A 352 2.41 -10.87 14.60
CA LEU A 352 1.57 -10.87 13.41
C LEU A 352 0.89 -12.23 13.19
N ALA A 353 1.56 -13.33 13.57
CA ALA A 353 0.95 -14.66 13.56
C ALA A 353 -0.03 -14.82 14.73
N ASN A 354 0.23 -14.18 15.87
CA ASN A 354 -0.58 -14.21 17.09
C ASN A 354 -1.70 -13.17 17.12
N ASP A 355 -1.89 -12.42 16.03
CA ASP A 355 -3.00 -11.48 15.91
C ASP A 355 -4.34 -12.26 16.03
N PRO A 356 -5.30 -11.80 16.86
CA PRO A 356 -6.54 -12.54 17.11
C PRO A 356 -7.33 -12.87 15.83
N ASP A 357 -7.35 -11.96 14.86
CA ASP A 357 -8.11 -12.14 13.61
C ASP A 357 -7.41 -13.16 12.69
N ILE A 358 -6.07 -13.13 12.67
CA ILE A 358 -5.24 -14.08 11.93
C ILE A 358 -5.30 -15.47 12.58
N GLN A 359 -5.25 -15.53 13.91
CA GLN A 359 -5.42 -16.76 14.68
C GLN A 359 -6.81 -17.37 14.49
N PHE A 360 -7.86 -16.55 14.43
CA PHE A 360 -9.20 -17.05 14.12
C PHE A 360 -9.22 -17.77 12.76
N VAL A 361 -8.58 -17.18 11.73
CA VAL A 361 -8.46 -17.80 10.41
C VAL A 361 -7.67 -19.11 10.47
N TYR A 362 -6.57 -19.17 11.21
CA TYR A 362 -5.77 -20.38 11.36
C TYR A 362 -6.49 -21.48 12.13
N GLN A 363 -7.18 -21.13 13.21
CA GLN A 363 -8.05 -22.05 13.95
C GLN A 363 -9.18 -22.58 13.07
N LEU A 364 -9.73 -21.77 12.17
CA LEU A 364 -10.73 -22.23 11.21
C LEU A 364 -10.16 -23.29 10.25
N ILE A 365 -8.88 -23.18 9.89
CA ILE A 365 -8.18 -24.17 9.06
C ILE A 365 -7.85 -25.42 9.87
N GLU A 366 -7.33 -25.29 11.10
CA GLU A 366 -6.93 -26.41 11.95
C GLU A 366 -8.12 -27.20 12.51
N ASN A 367 -9.21 -26.54 12.92
CA ASN A 367 -10.41 -27.17 13.48
C ASN A 367 -11.33 -27.78 12.42
N SER A 368 -11.00 -27.65 11.13
CA SER A 368 -11.80 -28.23 10.05
C SER A 368 -11.56 -29.74 9.92
N GLU A 369 -12.10 -30.52 10.87
CA GLU A 369 -12.07 -31.99 10.84
C GLU A 369 -12.73 -32.57 9.57
N LEU A 370 -13.67 -31.83 8.97
CA LEU A 370 -14.20 -32.11 7.63
C LEU A 370 -13.21 -31.64 6.55
N THR A 371 -12.54 -32.59 5.89
CA THR A 371 -11.65 -32.36 4.75
C THR A 371 -12.32 -31.53 3.63
N SER A 372 -13.65 -31.62 3.48
CA SER A 372 -14.43 -30.87 2.49
C SER A 372 -14.52 -29.37 2.80
N ALA A 373 -14.70 -29.01 4.08
CA ALA A 373 -14.74 -27.62 4.52
C ALA A 373 -13.36 -26.96 4.38
N LEU A 374 -12.30 -27.68 4.76
CA LEU A 374 -10.92 -27.20 4.67
C LEU A 374 -10.56 -26.70 3.26
N VAL A 375 -10.85 -27.51 2.24
CA VAL A 375 -10.54 -27.17 0.84
C VAL A 375 -11.26 -25.88 0.41
N LEU A 376 -12.53 -25.70 0.80
CA LEU A 376 -13.29 -24.50 0.46
C LEU A 376 -12.82 -23.26 1.22
N ILE A 377 -12.53 -23.40 2.51
CA ILE A 377 -12.04 -22.31 3.37
C ILE A 377 -10.71 -21.80 2.84
N VAL A 378 -9.74 -22.70 2.62
CA VAL A 378 -8.41 -22.31 2.15
C VAL A 378 -8.47 -21.75 0.73
N ALA A 379 -9.25 -22.36 -0.18
CA ALA A 379 -9.45 -21.80 -1.53
C ALA A 379 -10.09 -20.41 -1.47
N GLY A 380 -11.10 -20.21 -0.63
CA GLY A 380 -11.78 -18.93 -0.43
C GLY A 380 -10.82 -17.86 0.09
N LEU A 381 -10.01 -18.17 1.11
CA LEU A 381 -9.00 -17.25 1.66
C LEU A 381 -7.94 -16.88 0.61
N ILE A 382 -7.44 -17.85 -0.15
CA ILE A 382 -6.48 -17.58 -1.23
C ILE A 382 -7.11 -16.66 -2.29
N THR A 383 -8.36 -16.92 -2.68
CA THR A 383 -9.09 -16.05 -3.60
C THR A 383 -9.31 -14.65 -3.02
N LEU A 384 -9.60 -14.51 -1.72
CA LEU A 384 -9.73 -13.22 -1.02
C LEU A 384 -8.43 -12.41 -1.04
N PHE A 385 -7.28 -13.05 -0.85
CA PHE A 385 -6.01 -12.34 -0.94
C PHE A 385 -5.66 -12.01 -2.41
N ALA A 386 -5.88 -12.95 -3.32
CA ALA A 386 -5.49 -12.79 -4.73
C ALA A 386 -6.45 -11.90 -5.56
N LEU A 387 -7.67 -11.60 -5.06
CA LEU A 387 -8.60 -10.68 -5.72
C LEU A 387 -8.18 -9.22 -5.62
N ILE A 388 -7.34 -8.86 -4.64
CA ILE A 388 -6.82 -7.49 -4.48
C ILE A 388 -5.74 -7.28 -5.55
N ASN A 389 -6.15 -7.18 -6.81
CA ASN A 389 -5.24 -7.04 -7.94
C ASN A 389 -5.61 -5.81 -8.78
N PRO A 390 -5.05 -4.64 -8.43
CA PRO A 390 -5.29 -3.43 -9.18
C PRO A 390 -4.84 -3.52 -10.64
N ALA A 391 -3.98 -4.48 -10.99
CA ALA A 391 -3.50 -4.64 -12.37
C ALA A 391 -4.62 -4.96 -13.36
N VAL A 392 -5.64 -5.67 -12.89
CA VAL A 392 -6.80 -6.07 -13.69
C VAL A 392 -7.77 -4.89 -13.78
N SER A 393 -8.13 -4.32 -12.63
CA SER A 393 -9.17 -3.27 -12.51
C SER A 393 -8.73 -1.85 -12.88
N SER A 394 -7.49 -1.66 -13.35
CA SER A 394 -7.00 -0.38 -13.87
C SER A 394 -6.35 -0.48 -15.24
N THR A 395 -6.52 -1.59 -15.98
CA THR A 395 -5.78 -1.85 -17.22
C THR A 395 -5.99 -0.80 -18.31
N PHE A 396 -7.19 -0.21 -18.41
CA PHE A 396 -7.51 0.86 -19.35
C PHE A 396 -7.25 2.24 -18.76
N SER A 397 -7.47 2.42 -17.46
CA SER A 397 -7.12 3.67 -16.76
C SER A 397 -5.62 3.99 -16.84
N ARG A 398 -4.75 2.96 -16.81
CA ARG A 398 -3.28 3.12 -16.93
C ARG A 398 -2.81 3.66 -18.27
N GLU A 399 -3.59 3.49 -19.33
CA GLU A 399 -3.27 4.01 -20.66
C GLU A 399 -3.38 5.54 -20.69
N GLY A 400 -4.26 6.11 -19.86
CA GLY A 400 -4.41 7.54 -19.71
C GLY A 400 -4.65 8.25 -21.05
N LYS A 401 -3.81 9.25 -21.35
CA LYS A 401 -3.86 10.00 -22.60
C LYS A 401 -3.53 9.18 -23.84
N ASN A 402 -2.91 8.00 -23.70
CA ASN A 402 -2.54 7.14 -24.84
C ASN A 402 -3.67 6.18 -25.26
N TYR A 403 -4.84 6.26 -24.63
CA TYR A 403 -5.99 5.40 -24.96
C TYR A 403 -6.42 5.47 -26.43
N TRP A 404 -6.20 6.61 -27.11
CA TRP A 404 -6.47 6.74 -28.55
C TRP A 404 -5.67 5.75 -29.41
N ILE A 405 -4.48 5.33 -28.96
CA ILE A 405 -3.66 4.34 -29.66
C ILE A 405 -4.37 2.99 -29.68
N LEU A 406 -4.94 2.55 -28.54
CA LEU A 406 -5.70 1.31 -28.44
C LEU A 406 -6.94 1.29 -29.34
N LYS A 407 -7.53 2.45 -29.62
CA LYS A 407 -8.64 2.57 -30.57
C LYS A 407 -8.22 2.44 -32.03
N ASN A 408 -7.03 2.92 -32.35
CA ASN A 408 -6.56 3.01 -33.73
C ASN A 408 -5.77 1.79 -34.20
N ILE A 409 -5.33 0.91 -33.28
CA ILE A 409 -4.70 -0.34 -33.69
C ILE A 409 -5.73 -1.24 -34.43
N PRO A 410 -5.34 -1.88 -35.56
CA PRO A 410 -6.22 -2.72 -36.36
C PRO A 410 -6.44 -4.09 -35.71
N VAL A 411 -6.88 -4.11 -34.45
CA VAL A 411 -7.14 -5.30 -33.64
C VAL A 411 -8.51 -5.15 -33.01
N LYS A 412 -9.35 -6.19 -33.15
CA LYS A 412 -10.71 -6.18 -32.63
C LYS A 412 -10.72 -5.90 -31.10
N PRO A 413 -11.64 -5.09 -30.56
CA PRO A 413 -11.66 -4.72 -29.14
C PRO A 413 -11.60 -5.92 -28.20
N GLU A 414 -12.30 -7.01 -28.49
CA GLU A 414 -12.37 -8.20 -27.64
C GLU A 414 -11.01 -8.87 -27.49
N VAL A 415 -10.21 -8.89 -28.56
CA VAL A 415 -8.84 -9.42 -28.54
C VAL A 415 -7.96 -8.60 -27.61
N GLN A 416 -8.16 -7.28 -27.57
CA GLN A 416 -7.45 -6.39 -26.65
C GLN A 416 -7.86 -6.63 -25.20
N VAL A 417 -9.16 -6.77 -24.95
CA VAL A 417 -9.68 -7.08 -23.62
C VAL A 417 -9.15 -8.43 -23.13
N TYR A 418 -9.13 -9.47 -23.97
CA TYR A 418 -8.59 -10.78 -23.59
C TYR A 418 -7.09 -10.76 -23.30
N GLY A 419 -6.29 -10.06 -24.11
CA GLY A 419 -4.86 -9.93 -23.85
C GLY A 419 -4.57 -9.25 -22.51
N LYS A 420 -5.32 -8.19 -22.19
CA LYS A 420 -5.24 -7.46 -20.92
C LYS A 420 -5.75 -8.29 -19.74
N LEU A 421 -6.85 -9.03 -19.92
CA LEU A 421 -7.38 -9.97 -18.92
C LEU A 421 -6.37 -11.05 -18.58
N LEU A 422 -5.75 -11.68 -19.56
CA LEU A 422 -4.73 -12.70 -19.32
C LEU A 422 -3.52 -12.14 -18.57
N ALA A 423 -3.09 -10.91 -18.87
CA ALA A 423 -1.96 -10.30 -18.19
C ALA A 423 -2.27 -10.05 -16.71
N GLY A 424 -3.41 -9.43 -16.42
CA GLY A 424 -3.84 -9.20 -15.04
C GLY A 424 -4.11 -10.51 -14.29
N TYR A 425 -4.84 -11.45 -14.90
CA TYR A 425 -5.15 -12.77 -14.32
C TYR A 425 -3.88 -13.58 -14.00
N SER A 426 -2.85 -13.51 -14.86
CA SER A 426 -1.60 -14.25 -14.62
C SER A 426 -0.91 -13.85 -13.31
N ILE A 427 -1.07 -12.60 -12.84
CA ILE A 427 -0.54 -12.14 -11.56
C ILE A 427 -1.29 -12.82 -10.41
N SER A 428 -2.64 -12.80 -10.43
CA SER A 428 -3.46 -13.48 -9.43
C SER A 428 -3.27 -15.00 -9.46
N PHE A 429 -3.03 -15.58 -10.63
CA PHE A 429 -2.73 -17.00 -10.80
C PHE A 429 -1.42 -17.40 -10.12
N ILE A 430 -0.34 -16.63 -10.32
CA ILE A 430 0.94 -16.87 -9.65
C ILE A 430 0.78 -16.71 -8.12
N ALA A 431 0.06 -15.68 -7.68
CA ALA A 431 -0.23 -15.49 -6.26
C ALA A 431 -0.96 -16.70 -5.65
N ALA A 432 -2.00 -17.20 -6.32
CA ALA A 432 -2.78 -18.34 -5.85
C ALA A 432 -1.95 -19.63 -5.73
N ILE A 433 -1.10 -19.93 -6.72
CA ILE A 433 -0.21 -21.11 -6.70
C ILE A 433 0.79 -21.03 -5.55
N LEU A 434 1.45 -19.88 -5.39
CA LEU A 434 2.42 -19.69 -4.32
C LEU A 434 1.73 -19.76 -2.94
N SER A 435 0.55 -19.16 -2.79
CA SER A 435 -0.22 -19.22 -1.56
C SER A 435 -0.67 -20.63 -1.21
N ALA A 436 -1.15 -21.41 -2.18
CA ALA A 436 -1.53 -22.80 -1.96
C ALA A 436 -0.32 -23.67 -1.58
N SER A 437 0.83 -23.42 -2.21
CA SER A 437 2.10 -24.10 -1.87
C SER A 437 2.53 -23.79 -0.43
N MET A 438 2.43 -22.54 0.01
CA MET A 438 2.75 -22.16 1.39
C MET A 438 1.73 -22.71 2.39
N ALA A 439 0.44 -22.70 2.05
CA ALA A 439 -0.60 -23.30 2.90
C ALA A 439 -0.38 -24.81 3.08
N MET A 440 0.06 -25.51 2.05
CA MET A 440 0.43 -26.93 2.13
C MET A 440 1.54 -27.18 3.16
N LEU A 441 2.56 -26.33 3.18
CA LEU A 441 3.69 -26.45 4.11
C LEU A 441 3.31 -26.07 5.55
N SER A 442 2.55 -24.98 5.73
CA SER A 442 2.17 -24.47 7.05
C SER A 442 1.16 -25.37 7.77
N PHE A 443 0.10 -25.80 7.06
CA PHE A 443 -1.02 -26.54 7.66
C PHE A 443 -0.96 -28.04 7.39
N LYS A 444 0.14 -28.54 6.80
CA LYS A 444 0.36 -29.96 6.48
C LYS A 444 -0.77 -30.57 5.65
N ILE A 445 -1.31 -29.79 4.71
CA ILE A 445 -2.43 -30.19 3.85
C ILE A 445 -1.97 -31.27 2.85
N SER A 446 -2.82 -32.26 2.57
CA SER A 446 -2.51 -33.31 1.59
C SER A 446 -2.31 -32.74 0.18
N MET A 447 -1.44 -33.37 -0.63
CA MET A 447 -1.17 -32.93 -2.01
C MET A 447 -2.45 -32.89 -2.88
N VAL A 448 -3.37 -33.84 -2.67
CA VAL A 448 -4.64 -33.89 -3.40
C VAL A 448 -5.51 -32.69 -3.06
N SER A 449 -5.66 -32.38 -1.77
CA SER A 449 -6.38 -31.19 -1.30
C SER A 449 -5.75 -29.89 -1.82
N THR A 450 -4.41 -29.81 -1.87
CA THR A 450 -3.69 -28.65 -2.42
C THR A 450 -4.01 -28.45 -3.90
N ILE A 451 -4.04 -29.50 -4.72
CA ILE A 451 -4.42 -29.41 -6.14
C ILE A 451 -5.87 -28.92 -6.27
N MET A 452 -6.79 -29.45 -5.46
CA MET A 452 -8.19 -29.00 -5.44
C MET A 452 -8.30 -27.52 -5.08
N ILE A 453 -7.54 -27.06 -4.08
CA ILE A 453 -7.48 -25.66 -3.65
C ILE A 453 -6.97 -24.77 -4.79
N VAL A 454 -5.90 -25.16 -5.49
CA VAL A 454 -5.36 -24.41 -6.64
C VAL A 454 -6.40 -24.30 -7.74
N VAL A 455 -7.06 -25.41 -8.09
CA VAL A 455 -8.06 -25.42 -9.16
C VAL A 455 -9.26 -24.53 -8.81
N LEU A 456 -9.80 -24.64 -7.60
CA LEU A 456 -10.93 -23.81 -7.17
C LEU A 456 -10.57 -22.33 -7.09
N SER A 457 -9.44 -22.00 -6.44
CA SER A 457 -9.04 -20.60 -6.24
C SER A 457 -8.73 -19.90 -7.56
N THR A 458 -8.03 -20.56 -8.48
CA THR A 458 -7.72 -20.01 -9.80
C THR A 458 -8.95 -19.87 -10.68
N ALA A 459 -9.86 -20.86 -10.68
CA ALA A 459 -11.13 -20.75 -11.38
C ALA A 459 -11.98 -19.59 -10.85
N ALA A 460 -12.04 -19.39 -9.53
CA ALA A 460 -12.81 -18.32 -8.90
C ALA A 460 -12.27 -16.91 -9.21
N LEU A 461 -10.97 -16.78 -9.52
CA LEU A 461 -10.34 -15.51 -9.90
C LEU A 461 -10.70 -15.04 -11.30
N ILE A 462 -11.17 -15.92 -12.19
CA ILE A 462 -11.57 -15.58 -13.56
C ILE A 462 -12.75 -14.58 -13.57
N PRO A 463 -13.92 -14.87 -12.96
CA PRO A 463 -15.06 -13.97 -12.99
C PRO A 463 -14.78 -12.67 -12.24
N ILE A 464 -14.02 -12.73 -11.14
CA ILE A 464 -13.57 -11.54 -10.40
C ILE A 464 -12.74 -10.64 -11.33
N SER A 465 -11.81 -11.23 -12.08
CA SER A 465 -10.96 -10.47 -13.00
C SER A 465 -11.75 -9.89 -14.17
N ALA A 466 -12.72 -10.63 -14.69
CA ALA A 466 -13.61 -10.17 -15.75
C ALA A 466 -14.46 -8.96 -15.31
N VAL A 467 -15.02 -9.01 -14.09
CA VAL A 467 -15.77 -7.88 -13.50
C VAL A 467 -14.87 -6.67 -13.30
N GLY A 468 -13.65 -6.87 -12.80
CA GLY A 468 -12.69 -5.78 -12.60
C GLY A 468 -12.36 -5.05 -13.90
N ILE A 469 -12.10 -5.79 -14.98
CA ILE A 469 -11.85 -5.20 -16.29
C ILE A 469 -13.10 -4.54 -16.86
N TYR A 470 -14.27 -5.15 -16.70
CA TYR A 470 -15.53 -4.59 -17.19
C TYR A 470 -15.80 -3.18 -16.64
N ILE A 471 -15.60 -2.97 -15.33
CA ILE A 471 -15.76 -1.66 -14.69
C ILE A 471 -14.80 -0.64 -15.31
N ASP A 472 -13.54 -1.01 -15.43
CA ASP A 472 -12.51 -0.11 -15.95
C ASP A 472 -12.70 0.19 -17.44
N LEU A 473 -13.22 -0.79 -18.18
CA LEU A 473 -13.54 -0.67 -19.60
C LEU A 473 -14.70 0.29 -19.86
N ILE A 474 -15.72 0.33 -18.98
CA ILE A 474 -16.87 1.23 -19.16
C ILE A 474 -16.58 2.65 -18.67
N ARG A 475 -15.77 2.78 -17.62
CA ARG A 475 -15.51 4.06 -16.97
C ARG A 475 -14.02 4.30 -16.71
N PRO A 476 -13.14 4.28 -17.73
CA PRO A 476 -11.70 4.44 -17.49
C PRO A 476 -11.37 5.85 -16.99
N LYS A 477 -10.48 5.93 -16.01
CA LYS A 477 -9.90 7.19 -15.53
C LYS A 477 -8.73 7.58 -16.42
N LEU A 478 -9.00 8.30 -17.51
CA LEU A 478 -7.98 8.64 -18.53
C LEU A 478 -7.16 9.90 -18.20
N VAL A 479 -7.68 10.78 -17.36
CA VAL A 479 -7.01 12.03 -16.96
C VAL A 479 -6.39 11.83 -15.57
N TRP A 480 -5.07 11.74 -15.54
CA TRP A 480 -4.27 11.66 -14.32
C TRP A 480 -2.91 12.35 -14.52
N ASN A 481 -2.41 12.96 -13.44
CA ASN A 481 -1.14 13.66 -13.46
C ASN A 481 0.02 12.74 -13.05
N ASN A 482 -0.25 11.82 -12.11
CA ASN A 482 0.70 10.83 -11.61
C ASN A 482 0.20 9.40 -11.88
N PRO A 483 1.06 8.45 -12.31
CA PRO A 483 0.70 7.03 -12.41
C PRO A 483 0.02 6.46 -11.16
N GLN A 484 0.36 6.93 -9.96
CA GLN A 484 -0.29 6.51 -8.72
C GLN A 484 -1.81 6.80 -8.69
N GLU A 485 -2.26 7.87 -9.34
CA GLU A 485 -3.68 8.23 -9.41
C GLU A 485 -4.49 7.26 -10.27
N ALA A 486 -3.85 6.61 -11.25
CA ALA A 486 -4.48 5.64 -12.15
C ALA A 486 -4.79 4.31 -11.44
N ILE A 487 -4.05 4.00 -10.36
CA ILE A 487 -4.21 2.78 -9.57
C ILE A 487 -4.81 3.08 -8.19
N LYS A 488 -4.07 3.75 -7.29
CA LYS A 488 -4.47 3.87 -5.87
C LYS A 488 -5.68 4.77 -5.66
N GLN A 489 -5.82 5.84 -6.44
CA GLN A 489 -6.93 6.79 -6.33
C GLN A 489 -7.99 6.56 -7.42
N ASN A 490 -8.10 5.32 -7.90
CA ASN A 490 -9.06 4.94 -8.90
C ASN A 490 -10.24 4.23 -8.25
N LEU A 491 -11.41 4.87 -8.32
CA LEU A 491 -12.64 4.32 -7.75
C LEU A 491 -13.02 2.97 -8.40
N ASN A 492 -12.62 2.74 -9.66
CA ASN A 492 -12.88 1.48 -10.35
C ASN A 492 -12.22 0.29 -9.64
N VAL A 493 -11.01 0.50 -9.09
CA VAL A 493 -10.28 -0.53 -8.34
C VAL A 493 -11.04 -0.89 -7.05
N VAL A 494 -11.56 0.12 -6.35
CA VAL A 494 -12.34 -0.09 -5.13
C VAL A 494 -13.66 -0.81 -5.42
N ILE A 495 -14.38 -0.40 -6.48
CA ILE A 495 -15.64 -1.05 -6.88
C ILE A 495 -15.38 -2.50 -7.31
N ALA A 496 -14.31 -2.75 -8.09
CA ALA A 496 -13.93 -4.09 -8.51
C ALA A 496 -13.62 -5.00 -7.30
N MET A 497 -12.92 -4.46 -6.30
CA MET A 497 -12.62 -5.16 -5.05
C MET A 497 -13.91 -5.50 -4.28
N LEU A 498 -14.83 -4.54 -4.11
CA LEU A 498 -16.12 -4.77 -3.43
C LEU A 498 -16.97 -5.83 -4.14
N LEU A 499 -17.08 -5.79 -5.47
CA LEU A 499 -17.80 -6.81 -6.23
C LEU A 499 -17.09 -8.17 -6.18
N GLY A 500 -15.75 -8.17 -6.13
CA GLY A 500 -14.96 -9.38 -5.89
C GLY A 500 -15.31 -10.02 -4.55
N PHE A 501 -15.40 -9.24 -3.47
CA PHE A 501 -15.86 -9.74 -2.16
C PHE A 501 -17.26 -10.34 -2.25
N VAL A 502 -18.21 -9.66 -2.90
CA VAL A 502 -19.58 -10.18 -3.08
C VAL A 502 -19.57 -11.53 -3.80
N LEU A 503 -18.78 -11.68 -4.87
CA LEU A 503 -18.68 -12.95 -5.60
C LEU A 503 -18.10 -14.07 -4.73
N VAL A 504 -17.04 -13.80 -3.98
CA VAL A 504 -16.44 -14.79 -3.07
C VAL A 504 -17.42 -15.18 -1.97
N THR A 505 -18.17 -14.22 -1.40
CA THR A 505 -19.21 -14.50 -0.40
C THR A 505 -20.32 -15.37 -0.98
N ILE A 506 -20.75 -15.14 -2.22
CA ILE A 506 -21.75 -15.99 -2.90
C ILE A 506 -21.20 -17.41 -3.06
N PHE A 507 -19.95 -17.56 -3.52
CA PHE A 507 -19.32 -18.89 -3.62
C PHE A 507 -19.18 -19.57 -2.26
N GLY A 508 -18.81 -18.82 -1.21
CA GLY A 508 -18.74 -19.32 0.15
C GLY A 508 -20.09 -19.79 0.70
N PHE A 509 -21.16 -19.05 0.42
CA PHE A 509 -22.53 -19.41 0.82
C PHE A 509 -22.99 -20.70 0.14
N ILE A 510 -22.77 -20.83 -1.17
CA ILE A 510 -23.06 -22.06 -1.91
C ILE A 510 -22.25 -23.23 -1.35
N GLY A 511 -20.95 -23.02 -1.10
CA GLY A 511 -20.07 -24.01 -0.51
C GLY A 511 -20.53 -24.47 0.88
N TYR A 512 -21.01 -23.55 1.72
CA TYR A 512 -21.54 -23.84 3.05
C TYR A 512 -22.73 -24.80 3.00
N PHE A 513 -23.73 -24.54 2.13
CA PHE A 513 -24.88 -25.46 1.99
C PHE A 513 -24.48 -26.84 1.49
N LEU A 514 -23.48 -26.93 0.60
CA LEU A 514 -22.99 -28.22 0.11
C LEU A 514 -22.29 -29.03 1.21
N VAL A 515 -21.57 -28.37 2.11
CA VAL A 515 -20.93 -29.01 3.27
C VAL A 515 -21.98 -29.44 4.30
N VAL A 516 -22.96 -28.59 4.62
CA VAL A 516 -24.06 -28.90 5.55
C VAL A 516 -24.93 -30.05 5.02
N ALA A 517 -25.06 -30.19 3.70
CA ALA A 517 -25.75 -31.32 3.07
C ALA A 517 -25.03 -32.67 3.22
N GLY A 518 -23.85 -32.71 3.85
CA GLY A 518 -23.12 -33.95 4.14
C GLY A 518 -22.50 -34.62 2.91
N LEU A 519 -22.29 -33.87 1.82
CA LEU A 519 -21.70 -34.38 0.59
C LEU A 519 -20.21 -34.73 0.77
N SER A 520 -19.73 -35.72 0.01
CA SER A 520 -18.31 -36.08 -0.01
C SER A 520 -17.44 -34.94 -0.54
N SER A 521 -16.17 -34.87 -0.11
CA SER A 521 -15.23 -33.81 -0.53
C SER A 521 -15.08 -33.68 -2.05
N PHE A 522 -15.09 -34.80 -2.78
CA PHE A 522 -15.00 -34.80 -4.25
C PHE A 522 -16.29 -34.30 -4.90
N SER A 523 -17.46 -34.63 -4.33
CA SER A 523 -18.75 -34.14 -4.82
C SER A 523 -18.86 -32.63 -4.62
N VAL A 524 -18.49 -32.13 -3.45
CA VAL A 524 -18.47 -30.69 -3.14
C VAL A 524 -17.54 -29.95 -4.10
N PHE A 525 -16.33 -30.46 -4.30
CA PHE A 525 -15.38 -29.90 -5.25
C PHE A 525 -15.91 -29.87 -6.68
N GLY A 526 -16.48 -30.98 -7.16
CA GLY A 526 -17.00 -31.08 -8.53
C GLY A 526 -18.16 -30.10 -8.79
N ILE A 527 -19.10 -30.00 -7.84
CA ILE A 527 -20.23 -29.07 -7.95
C ILE A 527 -19.74 -27.62 -7.90
N MET A 528 -18.86 -27.28 -6.95
CA MET A 528 -18.32 -25.93 -6.84
C MET A 528 -17.52 -25.53 -8.08
N LEU A 529 -16.71 -26.44 -8.62
CA LEU A 529 -15.97 -26.20 -9.85
C LEU A 529 -16.93 -25.95 -11.03
N ALA A 530 -17.99 -26.75 -11.17
CA ALA A 530 -18.98 -26.56 -12.22
C ALA A 530 -19.68 -25.19 -12.12
N VAL A 531 -20.09 -24.78 -10.90
CA VAL A 531 -20.70 -23.47 -10.65
C VAL A 531 -19.74 -22.34 -11.01
N ILE A 532 -18.49 -22.41 -10.54
CA ILE A 532 -17.48 -21.38 -10.80
C ILE A 532 -17.15 -21.30 -12.30
N LEU A 533 -17.01 -22.43 -13.00
CA LEU A 533 -16.74 -22.46 -14.44
C LEU A 533 -17.91 -21.89 -15.24
N LEU A 534 -19.16 -22.17 -14.83
CA LEU A 534 -20.35 -21.59 -15.45
C LEU A 534 -20.35 -20.07 -15.30
N VAL A 535 -20.10 -19.55 -14.10
CA VAL A 535 -20.01 -18.09 -13.85
C VAL A 535 -18.82 -17.49 -14.62
N SER A 536 -17.69 -18.19 -14.69
CA SER A 536 -16.52 -17.78 -15.47
C SER A 536 -16.87 -17.63 -16.95
N TYR A 537 -17.53 -18.63 -17.53
CA TYR A 537 -17.97 -18.62 -18.93
C TYR A 537 -18.92 -17.46 -19.22
N LEU A 538 -19.94 -17.27 -18.37
CA LEU A 538 -20.88 -16.16 -18.51
C LEU A 538 -20.19 -14.79 -18.40
N SER A 539 -19.25 -14.65 -17.47
CA SER A 539 -18.51 -13.38 -17.27
C SER A 539 -17.66 -13.01 -18.49
N ILE A 540 -17.00 -13.99 -19.12
CA ILE A 540 -16.18 -13.80 -20.33
C ILE A 540 -17.06 -13.45 -21.54
N LEU A 541 -18.22 -14.11 -21.66
CA LEU A 541 -19.17 -13.84 -22.74
C LEU A 541 -19.78 -12.44 -22.62
N PHE A 542 -20.12 -12.02 -21.40
CA PHE A 542 -20.59 -10.67 -21.12
C PHE A 542 -19.52 -9.62 -21.44
N LEU A 543 -18.27 -9.88 -21.03
CA LEU A 543 -17.13 -9.01 -21.29
C LEU A 543 -16.88 -8.82 -22.79
N LYS A 544 -17.02 -9.90 -23.58
CA LYS A 544 -16.93 -9.87 -25.05
C LYS A 544 -17.92 -8.88 -25.65
N ASN A 545 -19.19 -8.99 -25.29
CA ASN A 545 -20.26 -8.15 -25.82
C ASN A 545 -20.11 -6.68 -25.38
N ALA A 546 -19.58 -6.45 -24.18
CA ALA A 546 -19.34 -5.11 -23.66
C ALA A 546 -18.17 -4.38 -24.35
N ALA A 547 -17.17 -5.11 -24.86
CA ALA A 547 -15.95 -4.55 -25.42
C ALA A 547 -16.19 -3.65 -26.63
N GLU A 548 -16.99 -4.09 -27.60
CA GLU A 548 -17.29 -3.28 -28.78
C GLU A 548 -18.03 -1.99 -28.41
N GLY A 549 -19.00 -2.08 -27.50
CA GLY A 549 -19.79 -0.93 -27.05
C GLY A 549 -18.97 0.10 -26.27
N ALA A 550 -18.07 -0.35 -25.40
CA ALA A 550 -17.21 0.52 -24.61
C ALA A 550 -16.22 1.32 -25.48
N TYR A 551 -15.56 0.66 -26.44
CA TYR A 551 -14.63 1.32 -27.36
C TYR A 551 -15.31 2.36 -28.24
N ARG A 552 -16.59 2.19 -28.57
CA ARG A 552 -17.38 3.20 -29.29
C ARG A 552 -17.70 4.43 -28.42
N LYS A 553 -18.01 4.23 -27.13
CA LYS A 553 -18.45 5.32 -26.23
C LYS A 553 -17.34 6.25 -25.73
N ILE A 554 -16.12 5.75 -25.55
CA ILE A 554 -15.06 6.52 -24.85
C ILE A 554 -14.38 7.50 -25.82
N GLY A 555 -14.84 8.75 -25.92
CA GLY A 555 -14.25 9.76 -26.82
C GLY A 555 -15.23 10.46 -27.77
N ALA A 556 -16.52 10.45 -27.42
CA ALA A 556 -17.45 11.50 -27.82
C ALA A 556 -17.35 12.68 -26.85
#